data_AF-T1J8Q9-F1
#
_entry.id   AF-T1J8Q9-F1
#
_cell.length_a   1.000
_cell.length_b   1.000
_cell.length_c   1.000
_cell.angle_alpha   90.00
_cell.angle_beta   90.00
_cell.angle_gamma   90.00
#
_symmetry.space_group_name_H-M   'P 1'
#
loop_
_entity.id
_entity.type
_entity.pdbx_description
1 polymer ?
#
loop_
_entity_poly.entity_id
_entity_poly.type
_entity_poly.pdbx_seq_one_letter_code
_entity_poly.pdbx_strand_id
1 'polypeptide(L)'
;MRDNPYKNTGMQPEEVQYAGDNFVRYSGDTRKHATAQLFAWEAYEKGVDVHLLAEPTKLELLNQEFEKRKVQFKDTVRGSILDKYGGAEHLDMPDKELLLAQSEQYTEYSRHGKVIKGLEKAVVRSRYEEDVYTNNHTSVWGSYWRNGFWGYKCCHQFVKNSYCIGESGKKAVEGQQEICIQSDNKINADGDNDDGTKEEAIKLLLEEHQERLSKKQKKREKKKRQEKLKKNKKKDKIVPSSSSENEDEEAAKQQRLKIVRKMALFMEDENKSNADRLLSMDERKRPYNSMYQIKEPSQEEMEAYYMKKCRSDDPMADFLGQ
;
A
#
# COMPACT_ATOMS: atom_id res chain seq x y z
N MET A 1 0.05 -4.20 -32.93
CA MET A 1 1.46 -4.69 -32.88
C MET A 1 1.68 -5.31 -31.51
N ARG A 2 2.35 -6.48 -31.42
CA ARG A 2 2.55 -7.14 -30.12
C ARG A 2 3.49 -6.32 -29.22
N ASP A 3 4.58 -5.85 -29.80
CA ASP A 3 5.56 -4.99 -29.16
C ASP A 3 5.17 -3.51 -29.19
N ASN A 4 5.67 -2.76 -28.21
CA ASN A 4 5.56 -1.31 -28.19
C ASN A 4 6.31 -0.71 -29.41
N PRO A 5 5.63 0.06 -30.28
CA PRO A 5 6.31 0.72 -31.41
C PRO A 5 7.25 1.85 -30.97
N TYR A 6 7.12 2.36 -29.74
CA TYR A 6 7.91 3.47 -29.19
C TYR A 6 9.02 3.02 -28.24
N LYS A 7 9.53 1.78 -28.36
CA LYS A 7 10.60 1.26 -27.49
C LYS A 7 11.89 2.09 -27.54
N ASN A 8 12.23 2.64 -28.70
CA ASN A 8 13.51 3.32 -28.91
C ASN A 8 13.47 4.82 -28.60
N THR A 9 12.29 5.38 -28.31
CA THR A 9 12.10 6.83 -28.14
C THR A 9 12.25 7.31 -26.70
N GLY A 10 12.58 6.44 -25.75
CA GLY A 10 12.78 6.78 -24.32
C GLY A 10 11.51 7.20 -23.55
N MET A 11 10.37 7.32 -24.24
CA MET A 11 9.08 7.67 -23.64
C MET A 11 8.55 6.51 -22.79
N GLN A 12 8.02 6.84 -21.60
CA GLN A 12 7.41 5.83 -20.74
C GLN A 12 6.12 5.29 -21.36
N PRO A 13 5.75 4.01 -21.12
CA PRO A 13 4.55 3.40 -21.71
C PRO A 13 3.25 4.10 -21.30
N GLU A 14 3.25 4.89 -20.22
CA GLU A 14 2.09 5.65 -19.74
C GLU A 14 1.86 6.97 -20.50
N GLU A 15 2.90 7.52 -21.13
CA GLU A 15 2.83 8.79 -21.88
C GLU A 15 2.46 8.56 -23.34
N VAL A 16 2.68 7.34 -23.81
CA VAL A 16 2.43 6.91 -25.17
C VAL A 16 0.97 6.47 -25.31
N GLN A 17 0.31 6.89 -26.38
CA GLN A 17 -1.09 6.51 -26.66
C GLN A 17 -1.27 5.00 -26.81
N TYR A 18 -0.24 4.31 -27.33
CA TYR A 18 -0.24 2.87 -27.53
C TYR A 18 1.13 2.28 -27.19
N ALA A 19 1.20 1.56 -26.07
CA ALA A 19 2.42 0.90 -25.57
C ALA A 19 2.54 -0.58 -26.02
N GLY A 20 1.85 -0.97 -27.10
CA GLY A 20 1.83 -2.35 -27.59
C GLY A 20 0.77 -3.22 -26.91
N ASP A 21 0.41 -4.31 -27.59
CA ASP A 21 -0.65 -5.23 -27.14
C ASP A 21 -0.22 -6.08 -25.93
N ASN A 22 1.06 -6.46 -25.84
CA ASN A 22 1.58 -7.23 -24.71
C ASN A 22 1.42 -6.50 -23.37
N PHE A 23 1.53 -5.17 -23.36
CA PHE A 23 1.32 -4.36 -22.17
C PHE A 23 -0.13 -4.43 -21.67
N VAL A 24 -1.09 -4.41 -22.60
CA VAL A 24 -2.53 -4.40 -22.29
C VAL A 24 -3.03 -5.80 -21.89
N ARG A 25 -2.52 -6.87 -22.51
CA ARG A 25 -2.95 -8.27 -22.26
C ARG A 25 -2.87 -8.69 -20.79
N TYR A 26 -1.78 -8.32 -20.11
CA TYR A 26 -1.57 -8.66 -18.70
C TYR A 26 -2.04 -7.55 -17.74
N SER A 27 -2.79 -6.57 -18.23
CA SER A 27 -3.37 -5.51 -17.41
C SER A 27 -4.79 -5.89 -16.94
N GLY A 28 -5.22 -5.33 -15.81
CA GLY A 28 -6.56 -5.58 -15.26
C GLY A 28 -6.68 -6.94 -14.55
N ASP A 29 -7.82 -7.60 -14.77
CA ASP A 29 -8.23 -8.78 -14.00
C ASP A 29 -7.54 -10.09 -14.46
N THR A 30 -6.80 -10.07 -15.58
CA THR A 30 -6.02 -11.24 -16.03
C THR A 30 -4.98 -11.65 -14.98
N ARG A 31 -4.40 -10.69 -14.24
CA ARG A 31 -3.51 -10.97 -13.12
C ARG A 31 -4.23 -11.67 -11.97
N LYS A 32 -5.45 -11.24 -11.64
CA LYS A 32 -6.26 -11.85 -10.58
C LYS A 32 -6.67 -13.28 -10.93
N HIS A 33 -7.05 -13.50 -12.20
CA HIS A 33 -7.36 -14.83 -12.70
C HIS A 33 -6.14 -15.76 -12.62
N ALA A 34 -4.96 -15.29 -13.03
CA ALA A 34 -3.72 -16.04 -12.90
C ALA A 34 -3.37 -16.37 -11.44
N THR A 35 -3.54 -15.43 -10.51
CA THR A 35 -3.33 -15.71 -9.08
C THR A 35 -4.33 -16.72 -8.52
N ALA A 36 -5.59 -16.66 -8.96
CA ALA A 36 -6.62 -17.63 -8.55
C ALA A 36 -6.32 -19.03 -9.11
N GLN A 37 -5.76 -19.12 -10.32
CA GLN A 37 -5.31 -20.38 -10.91
C GLN A 37 -4.15 -21.00 -10.14
N LEU A 38 -3.15 -20.20 -9.75
CA LEU A 38 -2.06 -20.67 -8.89
C LEU A 38 -2.59 -21.16 -7.54
N PHE A 39 -3.52 -20.42 -6.93
CA PHE A 39 -4.18 -20.84 -5.70
C PHE A 39 -4.93 -22.17 -5.87
N ALA A 40 -5.63 -22.37 -7.00
CA ALA A 40 -6.30 -23.63 -7.31
C ALA A 40 -5.32 -24.81 -7.34
N TRP A 41 -4.18 -24.65 -8.01
CA TRP A 41 -3.13 -25.67 -8.09
C TRP A 41 -2.52 -25.98 -6.72
N GLU A 42 -2.18 -24.95 -5.95
CA GLU A 42 -1.67 -25.13 -4.58
C GLU A 42 -2.69 -25.80 -3.65
N ALA A 43 -3.98 -25.47 -3.79
CA ALA A 43 -5.05 -26.08 -3.01
C ALA A 43 -5.22 -27.57 -3.39
N TYR A 44 -5.15 -27.87 -4.68
CA TYR A 44 -5.20 -29.23 -5.20
C TYR A 44 -4.03 -30.08 -4.71
N GLU A 45 -2.80 -29.55 -4.72
CA GLU A 45 -1.62 -30.22 -4.16
C GLU A 45 -1.78 -30.51 -2.65
N LYS A 46 -2.50 -29.65 -1.92
CA LYS A 46 -2.84 -29.84 -0.50
C LYS A 46 -4.02 -30.80 -0.27
N GLY A 47 -4.61 -31.34 -1.33
CA GLY A 47 -5.74 -32.28 -1.29
C GLY A 47 -7.12 -31.63 -1.20
N VAL A 48 -7.23 -30.31 -1.38
CA VAL A 48 -8.51 -29.60 -1.45
C VAL A 48 -8.93 -29.54 -2.91
N ASP A 49 -9.93 -30.35 -3.29
CA ASP A 49 -10.43 -30.40 -4.66
C ASP A 49 -11.31 -29.18 -4.98
N VAL A 50 -10.70 -28.20 -5.65
CA VAL A 50 -11.31 -26.94 -6.09
C VAL A 50 -10.71 -26.56 -7.44
N HIS A 51 -11.56 -26.36 -8.43
CA HIS A 51 -11.14 -26.03 -9.79
C HIS A 51 -11.69 -24.68 -10.25
N LEU A 52 -10.84 -23.86 -10.87
CA LEU A 52 -11.17 -22.48 -11.25
C LEU A 52 -12.32 -22.38 -12.27
N LEU A 53 -12.39 -23.31 -13.23
CA LEU A 53 -13.45 -23.30 -14.26
C LEU A 53 -14.72 -24.05 -13.83
N ALA A 54 -14.60 -25.05 -12.95
CA ALA A 54 -15.74 -25.88 -12.56
C ALA A 54 -16.49 -25.25 -11.38
N GLU A 55 -15.74 -24.75 -10.39
CA GLU A 55 -16.28 -24.18 -9.15
C GLU A 55 -15.68 -22.78 -8.88
N PRO A 56 -15.90 -21.79 -9.78
CA PRO A 56 -15.27 -20.48 -9.70
C PRO A 56 -15.63 -19.70 -8.43
N THR A 57 -16.89 -19.78 -7.97
CA THR A 57 -17.39 -19.03 -6.81
C THR A 57 -16.84 -19.58 -5.49
N LYS A 58 -16.79 -20.91 -5.35
CA LYS A 58 -16.20 -21.59 -4.19
C LYS A 58 -14.72 -21.25 -4.08
N LEU A 59 -13.99 -21.30 -5.20
CA LEU A 59 -12.58 -20.93 -5.24
C LEU A 59 -12.36 -19.47 -4.86
N GLU A 60 -13.18 -18.56 -5.38
CA GLU A 60 -13.07 -17.14 -5.07
C GLU A 60 -13.28 -16.88 -3.57
N LEU A 61 -14.31 -17.47 -2.96
CA LEU A 61 -14.58 -17.36 -1.53
C LEU A 61 -13.39 -17.87 -0.70
N LEU A 62 -12.86 -19.04 -1.04
CA LEU A 62 -11.68 -19.61 -0.38
C LEU A 62 -10.45 -18.72 -0.54
N ASN A 63 -10.25 -18.11 -1.72
CA ASN A 63 -9.15 -17.20 -1.97
C ASN A 63 -9.28 -15.91 -1.13
N GLN A 64 -10.49 -15.33 -1.03
CA GLN A 64 -10.72 -14.16 -0.16
C GLN A 64 -10.46 -14.48 1.32
N GLU A 65 -10.87 -15.65 1.79
CA GLU A 65 -10.55 -16.11 3.15
C GLU A 65 -9.04 -16.31 3.33
N PHE A 66 -8.38 -16.90 2.34
CA PHE A 66 -6.94 -17.08 2.34
C PHE A 66 -6.20 -15.74 2.39
N GLU A 67 -6.63 -14.72 1.63
CA GLU A 67 -6.04 -13.38 1.69
C GLU A 67 -6.20 -12.74 3.08
N LYS A 68 -7.39 -12.84 3.70
CA LYS A 68 -7.62 -12.36 5.08
C LYS A 68 -6.69 -13.06 6.07
N ARG A 69 -6.59 -14.40 6.00
CA ARG A 69 -5.71 -15.19 6.86
C ARG A 69 -4.22 -14.90 6.58
N LYS A 70 -3.85 -14.63 5.34
CA LYS A 70 -2.47 -14.24 4.96
C LYS A 70 -2.08 -12.88 5.54
N VAL A 71 -3.01 -11.93 5.60
CA VAL A 71 -2.77 -10.64 6.29
C VAL A 71 -2.59 -10.88 7.79
N GLN A 72 -3.51 -11.60 8.42
CA GLN A 72 -3.40 -11.96 9.85
C GLN A 72 -2.08 -12.69 10.14
N PHE A 73 -1.70 -13.65 9.30
CA PHE A 73 -0.45 -14.40 9.44
C PHE A 73 0.79 -13.50 9.29
N LYS A 74 0.77 -12.52 8.37
CA LYS A 74 1.84 -11.52 8.29
C LYS A 74 1.94 -10.69 9.56
N ASP A 75 0.82 -10.33 10.17
CA ASP A 75 0.80 -9.57 11.42
C ASP A 75 1.31 -10.42 12.59
N THR A 76 0.94 -11.70 12.67
CA THR A 76 1.51 -12.61 13.67
C THR A 76 3.00 -12.86 13.47
N VAL A 77 3.46 -12.96 12.22
CA VAL A 77 4.89 -13.11 11.92
C VAL A 77 5.63 -11.83 12.29
N ARG A 78 5.11 -10.65 11.94
CA ARG A 78 5.67 -9.35 12.34
C ARG A 78 5.75 -9.24 13.87
N GLY A 79 4.68 -9.61 14.59
CA GLY A 79 4.66 -9.66 16.05
C GLY A 79 5.73 -10.61 16.60
N SER A 80 5.81 -11.84 16.08
CA SER A 80 6.83 -12.81 16.53
C SER A 80 8.27 -12.36 16.27
N ILE A 81 8.50 -11.58 15.21
CA ILE A 81 9.80 -10.98 14.91
C ILE A 81 10.06 -9.84 15.90
N LEU A 82 9.06 -9.00 16.16
CA LEU A 82 9.14 -7.90 17.11
C LEU A 82 9.43 -8.39 18.53
N ASP A 83 8.81 -9.49 18.96
CA ASP A 83 9.02 -10.08 20.28
C ASP A 83 10.43 -10.69 20.42
N LYS A 84 10.95 -11.28 19.34
CA LYS A 84 12.27 -11.93 19.34
C LYS A 84 13.42 -10.94 19.26
N TYR A 85 13.26 -9.89 18.47
CA TYR A 85 14.34 -8.97 18.12
C TYR A 85 14.17 -7.57 18.73
N GLY A 86 13.03 -7.27 19.34
CA GLY A 86 12.70 -5.94 19.85
C GLY A 86 12.50 -4.91 18.71
N GLY A 87 12.36 -3.64 19.08
CA GLY A 87 12.29 -2.53 18.11
C GLY A 87 10.91 -1.93 17.88
N ALA A 88 9.93 -2.18 18.76
CA ALA A 88 8.63 -1.52 18.72
C ALA A 88 8.73 0.01 18.74
N GLU A 89 9.72 0.54 19.46
CA GLU A 89 10.02 1.98 19.57
C GLU A 89 10.38 2.63 18.22
N HIS A 90 10.81 1.85 17.23
CA HIS A 90 11.14 2.35 15.89
C HIS A 90 10.00 2.24 14.89
N LEU A 91 8.90 1.53 15.23
CA LEU A 91 7.70 1.47 14.40
C LEU A 91 6.85 2.74 14.54
N ASP A 92 6.76 3.28 15.75
CA ASP A 92 6.05 4.52 16.05
C ASP A 92 6.98 5.69 15.76
N MET A 93 7.11 6.05 14.47
CA MET A 93 7.88 7.22 14.06
C MET A 93 7.22 8.47 14.65
N PRO A 94 7.86 9.19 15.59
CA PRO A 94 7.29 10.41 16.15
C PRO A 94 7.14 11.46 15.06
N ASP A 95 6.34 12.49 15.34
CA ASP A 95 6.06 13.55 14.36
C ASP A 95 7.36 14.09 13.76
N LYS A 96 7.34 14.33 12.44
CA LYS A 96 8.56 14.69 11.68
C LYS A 96 9.26 15.93 12.23
N GLU A 97 8.50 16.84 12.81
CA GLU A 97 8.99 18.05 13.46
C GLU A 97 9.91 17.72 14.65
N LEU A 98 9.52 16.73 15.47
CA LEU A 98 10.31 16.24 16.61
C LEU A 98 11.58 15.53 16.15
N LEU A 99 11.50 14.75 15.06
CA LEU A 99 12.65 14.02 14.53
C LEU A 99 13.72 14.94 13.94
N LEU A 100 13.30 16.00 13.26
CA LEU A 100 14.22 16.92 12.62
C LEU A 100 14.68 18.04 13.56
N ALA A 101 14.13 18.10 14.78
CA ALA A 101 14.31 19.18 15.76
C ALA A 101 14.09 20.58 15.18
N GLN A 102 13.37 20.66 14.06
CA GLN A 102 13.06 21.90 13.35
C GLN A 102 11.67 22.33 13.78
N SER A 103 11.58 23.48 14.45
CA SER A 103 10.28 24.13 14.74
C SER A 103 9.70 24.87 13.54
N GLU A 104 10.44 24.93 12.43
CA GLU A 104 10.07 25.71 11.24
C GLU A 104 9.68 24.81 10.08
N GLN A 105 8.40 24.91 9.68
CA GLN A 105 7.90 24.25 8.48
C GLN A 105 8.12 25.16 7.26
N TYR A 106 9.02 24.80 6.36
CA TYR A 106 9.26 25.58 5.14
C TYR A 106 8.01 25.66 4.25
N THR A 107 7.40 26.85 4.14
CA THR A 107 6.23 27.11 3.29
C THR A 107 6.58 27.98 2.08
N GLU A 108 6.38 27.46 0.87
CA GLU A 108 6.53 28.24 -0.36
C GLU A 108 5.20 28.91 -0.72
N TYR A 109 5.19 30.23 -0.85
CA TYR A 109 4.05 30.99 -1.36
C TYR A 109 4.21 31.27 -2.85
N SER A 110 3.12 31.15 -3.61
CA SER A 110 3.03 31.72 -4.95
C SER A 110 3.06 33.25 -4.88
N ARG A 111 3.35 33.92 -5.99
CA ARG A 111 3.24 35.39 -6.13
C ARG A 111 1.86 35.95 -5.71
N HIS A 112 0.83 35.12 -5.72
CA HIS A 112 -0.54 35.47 -5.30
C HIS A 112 -0.83 35.13 -3.82
N GLY A 113 0.17 34.78 -3.02
CA GLY A 113 0.02 34.43 -1.59
C GLY A 113 -0.55 33.03 -1.33
N LYS A 114 -0.80 32.21 -2.37
CA LYS A 114 -1.27 30.83 -2.20
C LYS A 114 -0.10 29.89 -1.90
N VAL A 115 -0.20 29.11 -0.83
CA VAL A 115 0.82 28.11 -0.46
C VAL A 115 0.89 26.99 -1.50
N ILE A 116 2.11 26.73 -1.99
CA ILE A 116 2.43 25.69 -2.99
C ILE A 116 3.03 24.46 -2.31
N LYS A 117 3.93 24.66 -1.33
CA LYS A 117 4.61 23.59 -0.59
C LYS A 117 4.68 23.94 0.89
N GLY A 118 4.84 22.93 1.74
CA GLY A 118 5.09 23.13 3.17
C GLY A 118 3.90 22.82 4.06
N LEU A 119 2.71 23.32 3.75
CA LEU A 119 1.54 23.02 4.58
C LEU A 119 0.95 21.65 4.25
N GLU A 120 0.63 20.89 5.29
CA GLU A 120 -0.25 19.75 5.17
C GLU A 120 -1.56 20.18 4.52
N LYS A 121 -2.10 19.34 3.65
CA LYS A 121 -3.36 19.67 2.97
C LYS A 121 -4.45 19.77 4.02
N ALA A 122 -4.92 21.00 4.29
CA ALA A 122 -6.05 21.23 5.18
C ALA A 122 -7.18 20.25 4.85
N VAL A 123 -7.72 19.61 5.89
CA VAL A 123 -8.87 18.73 5.76
C VAL A 123 -9.98 19.52 5.09
N VAL A 124 -10.54 18.98 4.02
CA VAL A 124 -11.57 19.65 3.24
C VAL A 124 -12.84 19.71 4.08
N ARG A 125 -13.11 20.87 4.70
CA ARG A 125 -14.36 21.16 5.39
C ARG A 125 -15.45 21.51 4.36
N SER A 126 -16.69 21.12 4.63
CA SER A 126 -17.83 21.58 3.82
C SER A 126 -18.19 23.04 4.12
N ARG A 127 -19.18 23.59 3.40
CA ARG A 127 -19.68 24.97 3.58
C ARG A 127 -20.29 25.21 4.96
N TYR A 128 -20.74 24.14 5.62
CA TYR A 128 -21.40 24.21 6.92
C TYR A 128 -20.37 23.96 8.03
N GLU A 129 -20.62 24.54 9.20
CA GLU A 129 -19.79 24.32 10.38
C GLU A 129 -19.89 22.86 10.82
N GLU A 130 -18.86 22.09 10.49
CA GLU A 130 -18.67 20.72 10.97
C GLU A 130 -18.14 20.72 12.40
N ASP A 131 -18.48 19.68 13.17
CA ASP A 131 -17.97 19.42 14.51
C ASP A 131 -18.28 20.51 15.55
N VAL A 132 -19.48 21.09 15.49
CA VAL A 132 -19.99 21.99 16.53
C VAL A 132 -20.48 21.17 17.72
N TYR A 133 -19.68 21.16 18.77
CA TYR A 133 -19.98 20.52 20.03
C TYR A 133 -20.59 21.51 21.01
N THR A 134 -21.92 21.46 21.18
CA THR A 134 -22.58 22.26 22.22
C THR A 134 -22.42 21.60 23.60
N ASN A 135 -22.29 22.40 24.65
CA ASN A 135 -22.40 22.00 26.07
C ASN A 135 -21.63 20.72 26.46
N ASN A 136 -20.34 20.68 26.12
CA ASN A 136 -19.36 19.63 26.46
C ASN A 136 -19.69 18.22 25.92
N HIS A 137 -20.51 18.12 24.87
CA HIS A 137 -20.70 16.87 24.14
C HIS A 137 -19.49 16.55 23.26
N THR A 138 -19.11 15.29 23.12
CA THR A 138 -18.04 14.83 22.19
C THR A 138 -18.57 14.47 20.80
N SER A 139 -19.86 14.68 20.56
CA SER A 139 -20.56 14.29 19.34
C SER A 139 -21.54 15.38 18.93
N VAL A 140 -21.69 15.61 17.62
CA VAL A 140 -22.66 16.58 17.08
C VAL A 140 -24.10 16.11 17.31
N TRP A 141 -25.04 17.04 17.45
CA TRP A 141 -26.47 16.75 17.51
C TRP A 141 -26.94 16.00 16.25
N GLY A 142 -27.71 14.92 16.42
CA GLY A 142 -28.14 14.05 15.31
C GLY A 142 -27.15 12.93 14.99
N SER A 143 -26.07 12.79 15.77
CA SER A 143 -25.16 11.63 15.69
C SER A 143 -25.76 10.33 16.23
N TYR A 144 -26.91 10.40 16.91
CA TYR A 144 -27.64 9.27 17.44
C TYR A 144 -29.12 9.35 17.05
N TRP A 145 -29.74 8.21 16.76
CA TRP A 145 -31.16 8.11 16.40
C TRP A 145 -31.76 6.92 17.13
N ARG A 146 -32.92 7.13 17.75
CA ARG A 146 -33.70 6.08 18.41
C ARG A 146 -35.17 6.47 18.50
N ASN A 147 -36.06 5.52 18.19
CA ASN A 147 -37.51 5.63 18.37
C ASN A 147 -38.10 6.96 17.85
N GLY A 148 -37.66 7.44 16.68
CA GLY A 148 -38.18 8.68 16.09
C GLY A 148 -37.50 9.97 16.58
N PHE A 149 -36.56 9.89 17.52
CA PHE A 149 -35.85 11.04 18.07
C PHE A 149 -34.37 11.04 17.71
N TRP A 150 -33.88 12.21 17.30
CA TRP A 150 -32.45 12.49 17.13
C TRP A 150 -31.83 12.90 18.46
N GLY A 151 -30.58 12.51 18.69
CA GLY A 151 -29.85 12.81 19.91
C GLY A 151 -28.33 12.85 19.72
N TYR A 152 -27.62 12.91 20.84
CA TYR A 152 -26.15 12.89 20.90
C TYR A 152 -25.61 11.47 21.10
N LYS A 153 -24.61 11.04 20.32
CA LYS A 153 -23.94 9.74 20.48
C LYS A 153 -23.12 9.64 21.79
N CYS A 154 -22.64 10.77 22.31
CA CYS A 154 -21.94 10.81 23.59
C CYS A 154 -22.73 10.16 24.72
N CYS A 155 -24.00 10.54 24.85
CA CYS A 155 -24.74 10.33 26.10
C CYS A 155 -26.20 9.89 25.86
N HIS A 156 -26.59 9.66 24.59
CA HIS A 156 -27.93 9.26 24.14
C HIS A 156 -29.07 10.19 24.61
N GLN A 157 -28.77 11.47 24.81
CA GLN A 157 -29.79 12.48 25.14
C GLN A 157 -30.52 12.96 23.89
N PHE A 158 -31.85 13.08 23.99
CA PHE A 158 -32.75 13.56 22.94
C PHE A 158 -33.16 15.02 23.08
N VAL A 159 -32.51 15.80 23.95
CA VAL A 159 -32.77 17.23 24.11
C VAL A 159 -31.60 18.03 23.54
N LYS A 160 -31.88 18.92 22.58
CA LYS A 160 -30.83 19.75 21.98
C LYS A 160 -30.34 20.77 23.02
N ASN A 161 -29.03 20.96 23.10
CA ASN A 161 -28.36 21.86 24.06
C ASN A 161 -28.49 21.46 25.55
N SER A 162 -28.81 20.20 25.87
CA SER A 162 -28.62 19.72 27.25
C SER A 162 -27.13 19.54 27.55
N TYR A 163 -26.75 19.64 28.83
CA TYR A 163 -25.40 19.32 29.26
C TYR A 163 -25.12 17.83 29.14
N CYS A 164 -23.91 17.51 28.69
CA CYS A 164 -23.39 16.16 28.58
C CYS A 164 -23.39 15.43 29.94
N ILE A 165 -24.08 14.29 30.04
CA ILE A 165 -24.09 13.40 31.23
C ILE A 165 -23.01 12.31 31.12
N GLY A 166 -22.28 12.24 30.00
CA GLY A 166 -21.24 11.23 29.75
C GLY A 166 -21.80 9.80 29.67
N GLU A 167 -20.94 8.82 29.95
CA GLU A 167 -21.27 7.38 29.84
C GLU A 167 -22.34 6.91 30.83
N SER A 168 -22.47 7.59 31.97
CA SER A 168 -23.51 7.31 32.97
C SER A 168 -24.92 7.45 32.38
N GLY A 169 -25.11 8.37 31.43
CA GLY A 169 -26.37 8.54 30.72
C GLY A 169 -26.73 7.32 29.85
N LYS A 170 -25.75 6.70 29.20
CA LYS A 170 -26.00 5.49 28.38
C LYS A 170 -26.46 4.32 29.24
N LYS A 171 -25.77 4.08 30.36
CA LYS A 171 -26.09 3.00 31.30
C LYS A 171 -27.49 3.18 31.89
N ALA A 172 -27.89 4.42 32.20
CA ALA A 172 -29.24 4.70 32.68
C ALA A 172 -30.31 4.42 31.61
N VAL A 173 -30.07 4.80 30.35
CA VAL A 173 -31.01 4.53 29.24
C VAL A 173 -31.07 3.04 28.92
N GLU A 174 -29.96 2.30 28.98
CA GLU A 174 -29.91 0.84 28.86
C GLU A 174 -30.72 0.16 29.98
N GLY A 175 -30.50 0.56 31.24
CA GLY A 175 -31.28 0.05 32.37
C GLY A 175 -32.78 0.36 32.29
N GLN A 176 -33.18 1.51 31.73
CA GLN A 176 -34.60 1.82 31.50
C GLN A 176 -35.26 0.94 30.43
N GLN A 177 -34.51 0.45 29.44
CA GLN A 177 -35.06 -0.43 28.41
C GLN A 177 -35.40 -1.82 28.96
N GLU A 178 -34.58 -2.35 29.85
CA GLU A 178 -34.82 -3.65 30.48
C GLU A 178 -36.11 -3.64 31.33
N ILE A 179 -36.50 -2.47 31.82
CA ILE A 179 -37.72 -2.26 32.61
C ILE A 179 -38.95 -2.17 31.69
N CYS A 180 -38.85 -1.49 30.54
CA CYS A 180 -39.97 -1.32 29.62
C CYS A 180 -40.32 -2.58 28.80
N ILE A 181 -39.35 -3.47 28.51
CA ILE A 181 -39.63 -4.71 27.77
C ILE A 181 -40.51 -5.69 28.60
N GLN A 182 -40.53 -5.54 29.93
CA GLN A 182 -41.35 -6.39 30.80
C GLN A 182 -42.83 -5.97 30.85
N SER A 183 -43.16 -4.75 30.44
CA SER A 183 -44.54 -4.21 30.48
C SER A 183 -45.36 -4.47 29.21
N ASP A 184 -44.74 -4.90 28.11
CA ASP A 184 -45.41 -4.96 26.80
C ASP A 184 -46.15 -6.30 26.52
N ASN A 185 -46.13 -7.28 27.44
CA ASN A 185 -46.83 -8.56 27.28
C ASN A 185 -48.32 -8.55 27.67
N LYS A 186 -48.90 -7.38 27.95
CA LYS A 186 -50.33 -7.20 28.16
C LYS A 186 -50.75 -5.89 27.52
N ILE A 187 -51.16 -5.92 26.26
CA ILE A 187 -52.17 -5.03 25.63
C ILE A 187 -52.17 -5.28 24.10
N ASN A 188 -53.31 -5.83 23.63
CA ASN A 188 -53.94 -5.68 22.31
C ASN A 188 -53.70 -6.71 21.20
N ALA A 189 -54.71 -7.60 21.07
CA ALA A 189 -55.32 -7.98 19.80
C ALA A 189 -56.32 -6.89 19.34
N ASP A 190 -56.73 -6.97 18.07
CA ASP A 190 -57.65 -6.10 17.30
C ASP A 190 -57.02 -4.78 16.80
N GLY A 191 -57.06 -4.33 15.54
CA GLY A 191 -57.64 -4.78 14.26
C GLY A 191 -57.53 -3.62 13.25
N ASP A 192 -57.41 -3.96 11.95
CA ASP A 192 -57.70 -3.20 10.71
C ASP A 192 -56.83 -2.03 10.16
N ASN A 193 -56.15 -2.35 9.04
CA ASN A 193 -56.14 -1.76 7.68
C ASN A 193 -56.08 -0.22 7.44
N ASP A 194 -54.97 0.25 6.84
CA ASP A 194 -54.96 1.25 5.74
C ASP A 194 -53.58 1.26 5.02
N ASP A 195 -53.49 0.57 3.88
CA ASP A 195 -52.32 0.52 2.99
C ASP A 195 -52.69 1.13 1.63
N GLY A 196 -51.99 2.20 1.23
CA GLY A 196 -52.16 2.79 -0.10
C GLY A 196 -51.27 3.98 -0.46
N THR A 197 -50.61 4.64 0.48
CA THR A 197 -49.89 5.92 0.19
C THR A 197 -48.39 5.90 0.47
N LYS A 198 -47.84 4.81 1.04
CA LYS A 198 -46.42 4.73 1.44
C LYS A 198 -45.49 4.24 0.32
N GLU A 199 -45.99 3.46 -0.63
CA GLU A 199 -45.14 2.83 -1.65
C GLU A 199 -44.61 3.82 -2.72
N GLU A 200 -45.40 4.84 -3.06
CA GLU A 200 -45.02 5.84 -4.08
C GLU A 200 -43.95 6.81 -3.56
N ALA A 201 -44.03 7.21 -2.28
CA ALA A 201 -43.01 8.02 -1.63
C ALA A 201 -41.68 7.27 -1.48
N ILE A 202 -41.73 5.95 -1.26
CA ILE A 202 -40.54 5.09 -1.18
C ILE A 202 -39.88 4.95 -2.57
N LYS A 203 -40.66 4.80 -3.65
CA LYS A 203 -40.13 4.76 -5.03
C LYS A 203 -39.42 6.06 -5.41
N LEU A 204 -40.01 7.22 -5.09
CA LEU A 204 -39.42 8.53 -5.40
C LEU A 204 -38.10 8.78 -4.63
N LEU A 205 -38.02 8.32 -3.36
CA LEU A 205 -36.80 8.37 -2.54
C LEU A 205 -35.71 7.40 -3.02
N LEU A 206 -36.10 6.22 -3.52
CA LEU A 206 -35.17 5.23 -4.05
C LEU A 206 -34.47 5.75 -5.32
N GLU A 207 -35.22 6.40 -6.22
CA GLU A 207 -34.68 7.06 -7.41
C GLU A 207 -33.72 8.20 -7.02
N GLU A 208 -34.07 9.04 -6.04
CA GLU A 208 -33.19 10.11 -5.58
C GLU A 208 -31.87 9.56 -4.99
N HIS A 209 -31.92 8.43 -4.28
CA HIS A 209 -30.73 7.77 -3.74
C HIS A 209 -29.84 7.18 -4.85
N GLN A 210 -30.42 6.54 -5.87
CA GLN A 210 -29.68 5.99 -7.00
C GLN A 210 -28.99 7.10 -7.82
N GLU A 211 -29.64 8.25 -8.00
CA GLU A 211 -29.01 9.42 -8.61
C GLU A 211 -27.87 9.99 -7.77
N ARG A 212 -28.02 10.04 -6.44
CA ARG A 212 -26.94 10.50 -5.54
C ARG A 212 -25.75 9.55 -5.58
N LEU A 213 -25.98 8.24 -5.66
CA LEU A 213 -24.91 7.24 -5.79
C LEU A 213 -24.17 7.38 -7.12
N SER A 214 -24.89 7.55 -8.24
CA SER A 214 -24.26 7.71 -9.56
C SER A 214 -23.48 9.03 -9.66
N LYS A 215 -23.99 10.13 -9.10
CA LYS A 215 -23.28 11.42 -9.00
C LYS A 215 -22.03 11.31 -8.11
N LYS A 216 -22.08 10.53 -7.02
CA LYS A 216 -20.95 10.27 -6.11
C LYS A 216 -19.86 9.41 -6.78
N GLN A 217 -20.26 8.41 -7.58
CA GLN A 217 -19.33 7.59 -8.38
C GLN A 217 -18.62 8.43 -9.45
N LYS A 218 -19.36 9.24 -10.23
CA LYS A 218 -18.79 10.16 -11.23
C LYS A 218 -17.81 11.18 -10.62
N LYS A 219 -18.11 11.71 -9.41
CA LYS A 219 -17.17 12.58 -8.67
C LYS A 219 -15.90 11.85 -8.22
N ARG A 220 -16.01 10.60 -7.75
CA ARG A 220 -14.88 9.76 -7.35
C ARG A 220 -13.95 9.46 -8.53
N GLU A 221 -14.50 9.13 -9.70
CA GLU A 221 -13.72 8.90 -10.90
C GLU A 221 -12.99 10.16 -11.38
N LYS A 222 -13.67 11.31 -11.38
CA LYS A 222 -13.05 12.59 -11.76
C LYS A 222 -11.91 12.99 -10.82
N LYS A 223 -12.04 12.71 -9.51
CA LYS A 223 -10.99 12.93 -8.50
C LYS A 223 -9.79 12.00 -8.70
N LYS A 224 -10.02 10.70 -8.96
CA LYS A 224 -8.96 9.74 -9.30
C LYS A 224 -8.22 10.12 -10.58
N ARG A 225 -8.92 10.62 -11.61
CA ARG A 225 -8.32 11.08 -12.87
C ARG A 225 -7.43 12.31 -12.66
N GLN A 226 -7.87 13.27 -11.84
CA GLN A 226 -7.06 14.45 -11.49
C GLN A 226 -5.85 14.11 -10.61
N GLU A 227 -5.95 13.12 -9.74
CA GLU A 227 -4.83 12.67 -8.89
C GLU A 227 -3.74 11.96 -9.70
N LYS A 228 -4.13 11.13 -10.68
CA LYS A 228 -3.19 10.53 -11.66
C LYS A 228 -2.46 11.59 -12.49
N LEU A 229 -3.17 12.60 -12.98
CA LEU A 229 -2.58 13.73 -13.72
C LEU A 229 -1.58 14.54 -12.89
N LYS A 230 -1.80 14.68 -11.57
CA LYS A 230 -0.88 15.36 -10.65
C LYS A 230 0.34 14.53 -10.28
N LYS A 231 0.22 13.19 -10.30
CA LYS A 231 1.33 12.28 -10.01
C LYS A 231 2.32 12.18 -11.17
N ASN A 232 1.83 12.26 -12.41
CA ASN A 232 2.71 12.30 -13.60
C ASN A 232 3.44 13.65 -13.72
N LYS A 233 2.78 14.77 -13.40
CA LYS A 233 3.42 16.11 -13.36
C LYS A 233 4.51 16.29 -12.27
N LYS A 234 4.61 15.36 -11.31
CA LYS A 234 5.65 15.35 -10.26
C LYS A 234 6.87 14.49 -10.61
N LYS A 235 6.81 13.67 -11.67
CA LYS A 235 7.94 12.85 -12.12
C LYS A 235 8.85 13.59 -13.12
N ASP A 236 8.36 14.62 -13.81
CA ASP A 236 9.14 15.38 -14.82
C ASP A 236 9.96 16.55 -14.24
N LYS A 237 10.19 16.60 -12.92
CA LYS A 237 10.86 17.74 -12.26
C LYS A 237 11.98 17.34 -11.30
N ILE A 238 12.72 16.29 -11.63
CA ILE A 238 13.97 15.95 -10.93
C ILE A 238 15.07 15.78 -11.98
N VAL A 239 15.72 16.91 -12.30
CA VAL A 239 17.05 16.97 -12.89
C VAL A 239 17.88 17.74 -11.86
N PRO A 240 18.97 17.20 -11.29
CA PRO A 240 19.82 18.00 -10.43
C PRO A 240 20.93 18.62 -11.29
N SER A 241 20.98 19.96 -11.30
CA SER A 241 22.15 20.72 -11.74
C SER A 241 22.63 21.60 -10.58
N SER A 242 23.88 21.38 -10.16
CA SER A 242 24.80 22.32 -9.49
C SER A 242 24.41 22.85 -8.11
N SER A 243 25.30 23.09 -7.14
CA SER A 243 26.72 22.84 -6.87
C SER A 243 27.00 23.64 -5.60
N SER A 244 27.71 23.07 -4.63
CA SER A 244 28.45 23.74 -3.53
C SER A 244 28.13 23.17 -2.14
N GLU A 245 28.57 21.93 -1.86
CA GLU A 245 29.15 21.48 -0.57
C GLU A 245 29.96 20.18 -0.88
N ASN A 246 31.18 20.33 -1.45
CA ASN A 246 31.83 19.26 -2.24
C ASN A 246 33.13 18.69 -1.61
N GLU A 247 33.19 18.45 -0.30
CA GLU A 247 34.33 17.71 0.28
C GLU A 247 33.87 16.43 1.00
N ASP A 248 32.82 16.54 1.82
CA ASP A 248 32.29 15.38 2.57
C ASP A 248 31.52 14.39 1.69
N GLU A 249 30.79 14.86 0.68
CA GLU A 249 30.13 13.98 -0.30
C GLU A 249 31.13 13.25 -1.20
N GLU A 250 32.23 13.91 -1.59
CA GLU A 250 33.26 13.29 -2.42
C GLU A 250 34.01 12.22 -1.63
N ALA A 251 34.35 12.49 -0.37
CA ALA A 251 34.93 11.50 0.54
C ALA A 251 34.01 10.28 0.72
N ALA A 252 32.71 10.50 0.91
CA ALA A 252 31.72 9.42 1.02
C ALA A 252 31.58 8.60 -0.28
N LYS A 253 31.58 9.26 -1.45
CA LYS A 253 31.57 8.59 -2.76
C LYS A 253 32.85 7.76 -2.97
N GLN A 254 34.01 8.29 -2.61
CA GLN A 254 35.28 7.57 -2.69
C GLN A 254 35.34 6.36 -1.75
N GLN A 255 34.80 6.48 -0.52
CA GLN A 255 34.71 5.35 0.41
C GLN A 255 33.80 4.24 -0.12
N ARG A 256 32.65 4.60 -0.71
CA ARG A 256 31.75 3.62 -1.36
C ARG A 256 32.44 2.90 -2.51
N LEU A 257 33.11 3.62 -3.40
CA LEU A 257 33.87 3.03 -4.50
C LEU A 257 34.98 2.08 -4.00
N LYS A 258 35.68 2.44 -2.92
CA LYS A 258 36.68 1.55 -2.28
C LYS A 258 36.04 0.28 -1.73
N ILE A 259 34.88 0.38 -1.10
CA ILE A 259 34.15 -0.78 -0.56
C ILE A 259 33.70 -1.70 -1.69
N VAL A 260 33.11 -1.15 -2.75
CA VAL A 260 32.63 -1.94 -3.89
C VAL A 260 33.79 -2.61 -4.62
N ARG A 261 34.90 -1.91 -4.85
CA ARG A 261 36.12 -2.51 -5.41
C ARG A 261 36.68 -3.64 -4.54
N LYS A 262 36.70 -3.48 -3.21
CA LYS A 262 37.15 -4.52 -2.29
C LYS A 262 36.24 -5.74 -2.30
N MET A 263 34.92 -5.52 -2.40
CA MET A 263 33.92 -6.57 -2.54
C MET A 263 34.07 -7.32 -3.87
N ALA A 264 34.27 -6.62 -4.99
CA ALA A 264 34.52 -7.24 -6.29
C ALA A 264 35.80 -8.09 -6.30
N LEU A 265 36.88 -7.62 -5.67
CA LEU A 265 38.11 -8.41 -5.50
C LEU A 265 37.87 -9.67 -4.68
N PHE A 266 37.10 -9.59 -3.59
CA PHE A 266 36.79 -10.75 -2.75
C PHE A 266 35.95 -11.79 -3.50
N MET A 267 34.91 -11.35 -4.24
CA MET A 267 34.09 -12.25 -5.06
C MET A 267 34.91 -12.96 -6.14
N GLU A 268 35.90 -12.28 -6.73
CA GLU A 268 36.79 -12.90 -7.71
C GLU A 268 37.70 -13.98 -7.09
N ASP A 269 38.14 -13.82 -5.83
CA ASP A 269 38.87 -14.89 -5.12
C ASP A 269 37.98 -16.10 -4.84
N GLU A 270 36.73 -15.88 -4.42
CA GLU A 270 35.78 -16.96 -4.20
C GLU A 270 35.46 -17.69 -5.51
N ASN A 271 35.31 -16.97 -6.62
CA ASN A 271 35.10 -17.55 -7.94
C ASN A 271 36.28 -18.42 -8.38
N LYS A 272 37.52 -17.95 -8.19
CA LYS A 272 38.73 -18.73 -8.48
C LYS A 272 38.84 -19.97 -7.59
N SER A 273 38.63 -19.82 -6.29
CA SER A 273 38.63 -20.95 -5.33
C SER A 273 37.56 -22.00 -5.68
N ASN A 274 36.36 -21.55 -6.07
CA ASN A 274 35.31 -22.44 -6.56
C ASN A 274 35.68 -23.10 -7.88
N ALA A 275 36.30 -22.39 -8.82
CA ALA A 275 36.79 -22.96 -10.07
C ALA A 275 37.87 -24.02 -9.81
N ASP A 276 38.84 -23.76 -8.94
CA ASP A 276 39.90 -24.69 -8.55
C ASP A 276 39.30 -25.92 -7.85
N ARG A 277 38.33 -25.71 -6.95
CA ARG A 277 37.58 -26.80 -6.31
C ARG A 277 36.85 -27.65 -7.33
N LEU A 278 36.20 -27.04 -8.32
CA LEU A 278 35.50 -27.77 -9.38
C LEU A 278 36.49 -28.50 -10.29
N LEU A 279 37.63 -27.89 -10.62
CA LEU A 279 38.74 -28.46 -11.40
C LEU A 279 39.38 -29.66 -10.70
N SER A 280 39.51 -29.61 -9.38
CA SER A 280 40.01 -30.70 -8.55
C SER A 280 39.05 -31.90 -8.46
N MET A 281 37.77 -31.73 -8.79
CA MET A 281 36.79 -32.82 -8.78
C MET A 281 36.80 -33.59 -10.11
N ASP A 282 36.58 -34.92 -10.04
CA ASP A 282 36.39 -35.77 -11.23
C ASP A 282 35.31 -35.21 -12.16
N GLU A 283 35.55 -35.26 -13.47
CA GLU A 283 34.67 -34.71 -14.50
C GLU A 283 33.22 -35.22 -14.40
N ARG A 284 33.04 -36.49 -14.03
CA ARG A 284 31.71 -37.12 -13.85
C ARG A 284 30.93 -36.63 -12.63
N LYS A 285 31.62 -36.06 -11.64
CA LYS A 285 31.02 -35.56 -10.39
C LYS A 285 30.83 -34.05 -10.42
N ARG A 286 31.30 -33.36 -11.46
CA ARG A 286 31.13 -31.90 -11.61
C ARG A 286 29.65 -31.59 -11.92
N PRO A 287 28.98 -30.72 -11.14
CA PRO A 287 27.59 -30.38 -11.39
C PRO A 287 27.44 -29.65 -12.73
N TYR A 288 26.37 -29.96 -13.47
CA TYR A 288 26.05 -29.29 -14.72
C TYR A 288 25.53 -27.87 -14.47
N ASN A 289 26.13 -26.89 -15.13
CA ASN A 289 25.75 -25.48 -15.05
C ASN A 289 24.51 -25.14 -15.89
N SER A 290 23.40 -25.84 -15.66
CA SER A 290 22.17 -25.76 -16.48
C SER A 290 21.20 -24.66 -16.08
N MET A 291 21.37 -24.05 -14.91
CA MET A 291 20.43 -23.08 -14.31
C MET A 291 21.07 -21.73 -13.98
N TYR A 292 22.12 -21.33 -14.70
CA TYR A 292 22.74 -20.02 -14.48
C TYR A 292 22.11 -18.93 -15.33
N GLN A 293 21.75 -17.82 -14.69
CA GLN A 293 21.27 -16.62 -15.38
C GLN A 293 22.48 -15.83 -15.90
N ILE A 294 22.60 -15.72 -17.22
CA ILE A 294 23.67 -14.96 -17.87
C ILE A 294 23.45 -13.47 -17.56
N LYS A 295 24.30 -12.92 -16.68
CA LYS A 295 24.35 -11.49 -16.36
C LYS A 295 25.64 -10.91 -16.94
N GLU A 296 25.54 -9.76 -17.60
CA GLU A 296 26.71 -9.01 -18.07
C GLU A 296 27.56 -8.56 -16.87
N PRO A 297 28.88 -8.82 -16.85
CA PRO A 297 29.76 -8.41 -15.75
C PRO A 297 29.78 -6.89 -15.56
N SER A 298 29.78 -6.45 -14.30
CA SER A 298 29.96 -5.03 -13.97
C SER A 298 31.36 -4.55 -14.35
N GLN A 299 31.53 -3.24 -14.57
CA GLN A 299 32.84 -2.65 -14.84
C GLN A 299 33.85 -2.95 -13.72
N GLU A 300 33.43 -2.89 -12.46
CA GLU A 300 34.29 -3.16 -11.30
C GLU A 300 34.67 -4.65 -11.19
N GLU A 301 33.77 -5.54 -11.62
CA GLU A 301 34.04 -6.99 -11.70
C GLU A 301 35.05 -7.28 -12.82
N MET A 302 34.90 -6.63 -13.99
CA MET A 302 35.88 -6.72 -15.07
C MET A 302 37.25 -6.17 -14.65
N GLU A 303 37.29 -5.05 -13.94
CA GLU A 303 38.54 -4.49 -13.41
C GLU A 303 39.20 -5.43 -12.41
N ALA A 304 38.43 -6.02 -11.48
CA ALA A 304 38.93 -7.02 -10.54
C ALA A 304 39.51 -8.26 -11.26
N TYR A 305 38.81 -8.75 -12.28
CA TYR A 305 39.27 -9.84 -13.14
C TYR A 305 40.58 -9.49 -13.84
N TYR A 306 40.69 -8.32 -14.47
CA TYR A 306 41.92 -7.90 -15.15
C TYR A 306 43.11 -7.72 -14.20
N MET A 307 42.88 -7.23 -12.98
CA MET A 307 43.93 -7.08 -11.96
C MET A 307 44.46 -8.43 -11.47
N LYS A 308 43.60 -9.46 -11.41
CA LYS A 308 43.94 -10.78 -10.90
C LYS A 308 44.25 -11.80 -11.98
N LYS A 309 44.06 -11.48 -13.26
CA LYS A 309 44.36 -12.38 -14.37
C LYS A 309 45.87 -12.57 -14.47
N CYS A 310 46.34 -13.75 -14.09
CA CYS A 310 47.72 -14.17 -14.36
C CYS A 310 47.91 -14.27 -15.89
N ARG A 311 48.96 -13.63 -16.41
CA ARG A 311 49.36 -13.76 -17.80
C ARG A 311 50.28 -14.96 -17.92
N SER A 312 49.77 -16.07 -18.45
CA SER A 312 50.58 -17.27 -18.74
C SER A 312 51.66 -17.04 -19.79
N ASP A 313 51.51 -15.98 -20.59
CA ASP A 313 52.36 -15.70 -21.75
C ASP A 313 53.47 -14.68 -21.44
N ASP A 314 53.62 -14.28 -20.16
CA ASP A 314 54.66 -13.35 -19.72
C ASP A 314 55.91 -14.11 -19.23
N PRO A 315 57.03 -14.10 -19.98
CA PRO A 315 58.24 -14.85 -19.61
C PRO A 315 58.93 -14.33 -18.34
N MET A 316 58.52 -13.17 -17.81
CA MET A 316 58.97 -12.65 -16.52
C MET A 316 58.13 -13.14 -15.33
N ALA A 317 56.97 -13.77 -15.56
CA ALA A 317 56.09 -14.26 -14.50
C ALA A 317 56.75 -15.36 -13.64
N ASP A 318 57.53 -16.26 -14.26
CA ASP A 318 58.25 -17.34 -13.57
C ASP A 318 59.38 -16.82 -12.67
N PHE A 319 59.85 -15.59 -12.90
CA PHE A 319 60.96 -14.98 -12.15
C PHE A 319 60.48 -14.17 -10.92
N LEU A 320 59.22 -13.74 -10.90
CA LEU A 320 58.64 -12.93 -9.83
C LEU A 320 57.93 -13.77 -8.75
N GLY A 321 57.90 -15.11 -8.91
CA GLY A 321 57.17 -16.05 -8.05
C GLY A 321 58.01 -16.91 -7.09
N GLN A 322 59.26 -16.51 -6.77
CA GLN A 322 60.08 -17.12 -5.70
C GLN A 322 60.12 -16.28 -4.44
#